data_AF-A0A7Z3HYF7-F1
#
_entry.id   AF-A0A7Z3HYF7-F1
#
_cell.length_a   1.000
_cell.length_b   1.000
_cell.length_c   1.000
_cell.angle_alpha   90.00
_cell.angle_beta   90.00
_cell.angle_gamma   90.00
#
_symmetry.space_group_name_H-M   'P 1'
#
loop_
_entity.id
_entity.type
_entity.pdbx_description
1 polymer ?
#
loop_
_entity_poly.entity_id
_entity_poly.type
_entity_poly.pdbx_seq_one_letter_code
_entity_poly.pdbx_strand_id
1 'polypeptide(L)'
;MKVQFFSPDGQVSFEKVISLLVNGVKGELVILSYHSPYLIYLLPSIITVKTSSQVEKKIVIDNGILEVASNNCNIITNQIQIFNHVIHDEELLKNKRISIYLNYLDNKFLF
;
A
#
# COMPACT_ATOMS: atom_id res chain seq x y z
N MET A 1 -6.07 -13.38 -4.79
CA MET A 1 -6.88 -12.15 -4.93
C MET A 1 -6.31 -11.23 -6.00
N LYS A 2 -7.12 -10.32 -6.54
CA LYS A 2 -6.66 -9.16 -7.32
C LYS A 2 -6.43 -7.98 -6.38
N VAL A 3 -5.35 -7.22 -6.58
CA VAL A 3 -5.07 -6.00 -5.81
C VAL A 3 -4.95 -4.82 -6.76
N GLN A 4 -5.72 -3.77 -6.52
CA GLN A 4 -5.75 -2.57 -7.33
C GLN A 4 -5.46 -1.34 -6.49
N PHE A 5 -4.60 -0.48 -7.00
CA PHE A 5 -4.31 0.84 -6.46
C PHE A 5 -4.87 1.88 -7.43
N PHE A 6 -5.57 2.86 -6.89
CA PHE A 6 -6.17 3.96 -7.62
C PHE A 6 -5.67 5.28 -7.06
N SER A 7 -5.21 6.17 -7.94
CA SER A 7 -4.90 7.56 -7.66
C SER A 7 -5.45 8.49 -8.75
N PRO A 8 -5.49 9.80 -8.52
CA PRO A 8 -5.86 10.76 -9.57
C PRO A 8 -4.98 10.64 -10.83
N ASP A 9 -3.71 10.26 -10.67
CA ASP A 9 -2.75 10.12 -11.76
C ASP A 9 -2.87 8.79 -12.53
N GLY A 10 -3.62 7.81 -12.02
CA GLY A 10 -3.84 6.54 -12.70
C GLY A 10 -4.09 5.35 -11.77
N GLN A 11 -3.84 4.14 -12.29
CA GLN A 11 -4.05 2.90 -11.54
C GLN A 11 -2.93 1.90 -11.73
N VAL A 12 -2.70 1.06 -10.72
CA VAL A 12 -1.77 -0.06 -10.75
C VAL A 12 -2.50 -1.32 -10.30
N SER A 13 -2.36 -2.43 -11.04
CA SER A 13 -3.04 -3.69 -10.74
C SER A 13 -2.05 -4.84 -10.63
N PHE A 14 -2.29 -5.71 -9.65
CA PHE A 14 -1.57 -6.96 -9.44
C PHE A 14 -2.55 -8.12 -9.43
N GLU A 15 -2.24 -9.13 -10.24
CA GLU A 15 -3.02 -10.37 -10.33
C GLU A 15 -2.37 -11.50 -9.52
N LYS A 16 -3.16 -12.51 -9.17
CA LYS A 16 -2.69 -13.72 -8.45
C LYS A 16 -1.90 -13.37 -7.17
N VAL A 17 -2.34 -12.35 -6.45
CA VAL A 17 -1.75 -11.95 -5.16
C VAL A 17 -2.17 -12.96 -4.10
N ILE A 18 -1.19 -13.46 -3.33
CA ILE A 18 -1.40 -14.40 -2.24
C ILE A 18 -1.51 -13.71 -0.89
N SER A 19 -0.77 -12.61 -0.69
CA SER A 19 -0.84 -11.79 0.52
C SER A 19 -0.57 -10.32 0.25
N LEU A 20 -1.19 -9.46 1.06
CA LEU A 20 -0.98 -8.02 1.09
C LEU A 20 -0.65 -7.58 2.51
N LEU A 21 0.50 -6.93 2.72
CA LEU A 21 0.86 -6.31 4.00
C LEU A 21 0.56 -4.81 3.94
N VAL A 22 -0.24 -4.29 4.88
CA VAL A 22 -0.63 -2.88 4.95
C VAL A 22 -0.56 -2.36 6.39
N ASN A 23 -0.45 -1.03 6.55
CA ASN A 23 -0.57 -0.38 7.85
C ASN A 23 -1.87 0.41 7.95
N GLY A 24 -2.80 -0.08 8.76
CA GLY A 24 -4.00 0.65 9.15
C GLY A 24 -3.77 1.52 10.38
N VAL A 25 -4.79 2.28 10.77
CA VAL A 25 -4.76 3.12 11.99
C VAL A 25 -4.52 2.30 13.26
N LYS A 26 -4.99 1.05 13.30
CA LYS A 26 -4.87 0.15 14.45
C LYS A 26 -3.58 -0.68 14.45
N GLY A 27 -2.73 -0.53 13.44
CA GLY A 27 -1.49 -1.30 13.30
C GLY A 27 -1.36 -2.01 11.95
N GLU A 28 -0.40 -2.93 11.90
CA GLU A 28 -0.07 -3.72 10.72
C GLU A 28 -1.09 -4.85 10.50
N LEU A 29 -1.45 -5.10 9.24
CA LEU A 29 -2.42 -6.10 8.82
C LEU A 29 -1.89 -6.89 7.63
N VAL A 30 -2.03 -8.21 7.70
CA VAL A 30 -1.79 -9.11 6.57
C VAL A 30 -3.13 -9.60 6.04
N ILE A 31 -3.42 -9.26 4.79
CA ILE A 31 -4.60 -9.73 4.07
C ILE A 31 -4.20 -10.94 3.25
N LEU A 32 -4.97 -12.02 3.37
CA LEU A 32 -4.80 -13.22 2.55
C LEU A 32 -5.93 -13.31 1.53
N SER A 33 -5.77 -14.18 0.53
CA SER A 33 -6.88 -14.46 -0.40
C SER A 33 -8.11 -14.95 0.36
N TYR A 34 -9.30 -14.52 -0.08
CA TYR A 34 -10.60 -14.81 0.54
C TYR A 34 -10.76 -14.31 1.99
N HIS A 35 -10.02 -13.28 2.39
CA HIS A 35 -10.25 -12.61 3.66
C HIS A 35 -11.68 -12.03 3.74
N SER A 36 -12.26 -12.02 4.95
CA SER A 36 -13.58 -11.41 5.21
C SER A 36 -13.62 -9.97 4.71
N PRO A 37 -14.76 -9.50 4.16
CA PRO A 37 -14.87 -8.13 3.70
C PRO A 37 -14.66 -7.10 4.82
N TYR A 38 -13.96 -6.01 4.52
CA TYR A 38 -13.81 -4.87 5.42
C TYR A 38 -13.39 -3.60 4.67
N LEU A 39 -13.62 -2.45 5.29
CA LEU A 39 -13.21 -1.13 4.81
C LEU A 39 -12.43 -0.42 5.92
N ILE A 40 -11.20 -0.01 5.66
CA ILE A 40 -10.36 0.69 6.65
C ILE A 40 -9.59 1.86 6.02
N TYR A 41 -9.20 2.80 6.88
CA TYR A 41 -8.23 3.82 6.54
C TYR A 41 -6.79 3.31 6.74
N LEU A 42 -5.92 3.64 5.79
CA LEU A 42 -4.50 3.34 5.78
C LEU A 42 -3.68 4.58 6.13
N LEU A 43 -2.65 4.37 6.94
CA LEU A 43 -1.63 5.38 7.23
C LEU A 43 -0.56 5.42 6.12
N PRO A 44 0.21 6.53 6.04
CA PRO A 44 1.43 6.58 5.24
C PRO A 44 2.29 5.35 5.44
N SER A 45 2.52 4.58 4.38
CA SER A 45 3.19 3.29 4.55
C SER A 45 3.72 2.70 3.26
N ILE A 46 4.55 1.68 3.45
CA ILE A 46 4.97 0.79 2.37
C ILE A 46 4.08 -0.45 2.44
N ILE A 47 3.33 -0.66 1.38
CA ILE A 47 2.50 -1.84 1.15
C ILE A 47 3.35 -2.90 0.45
N THR A 48 3.34 -4.12 0.97
CA THR A 48 4.02 -5.25 0.33
C THR A 48 2.99 -6.16 -0.32
N VAL A 49 3.07 -6.30 -1.65
CA VAL A 49 2.28 -7.22 -2.47
C VAL A 49 3.12 -8.47 -2.74
N LYS A 50 2.63 -9.63 -2.32
CA LYS A 50 3.26 -10.91 -2.64
C LYS A 50 2.40 -11.68 -3.64
N THR A 51 2.98 -11.99 -4.78
CA THR A 51 2.31 -12.74 -5.86
C THR A 51 2.59 -14.23 -5.76
N SER A 52 1.80 -15.06 -6.44
CA SER A 52 1.97 -16.52 -6.46
C SER A 52 3.30 -16.97 -7.06
N SER A 53 3.97 -16.14 -7.88
CA SER A 53 5.33 -16.38 -8.38
C SER A 53 6.42 -16.07 -7.35
N GLN A 54 6.05 -15.84 -6.08
CA GLN A 54 6.91 -15.42 -4.98
C GLN A 54 7.62 -14.08 -5.19
N VAL A 55 7.23 -13.31 -6.20
CA VAL A 55 7.74 -11.95 -6.41
C VAL A 55 7.06 -11.02 -5.40
N GLU A 56 7.89 -10.36 -4.60
CA GLU A 56 7.49 -9.30 -3.69
C GLU A 56 7.65 -7.93 -4.36
N LYS A 57 6.60 -7.13 -4.31
CA LYS A 57 6.57 -5.75 -4.80
C LYS A 57 6.25 -4.83 -3.64
N LYS A 58 7.08 -3.81 -3.45
CA LYS A 58 6.86 -2.77 -2.45
C LYS A 58 6.25 -1.57 -3.17
N ILE A 59 5.08 -1.14 -2.70
CA ILE A 59 4.40 0.06 -3.17
C ILE A 59 4.36 1.03 -2.02
N VAL A 60 4.64 2.28 -2.31
CA VAL A 60 4.65 3.35 -1.33
C VAL A 60 3.43 4.23 -1.58
N ILE A 61 2.65 4.47 -0.51
CA ILE A 61 1.46 5.31 -0.54
C ILE A 61 1.53 6.40 0.54
N ASP A 62 0.84 7.51 0.32
CA ASP A 62 0.76 8.63 1.27
C ASP A 62 -0.27 8.38 2.38
N ASN A 63 -1.48 8.00 2.05
CA ASN A 63 -2.54 7.52 2.92
C ASN A 63 -3.64 6.96 2.02
N GLY A 64 -4.70 6.41 2.59
CA GLY A 64 -5.82 6.03 1.75
C GLY A 64 -6.90 5.21 2.42
N ILE A 65 -7.76 4.65 1.58
CA ILE A 65 -8.80 3.72 1.99
C ILE A 65 -8.50 2.38 1.34
N LEU A 66 -8.55 1.32 2.14
CA LEU A 66 -8.51 -0.06 1.68
C LEU A 66 -9.90 -0.67 1.82
N GLU A 67 -10.41 -1.18 0.72
CA GLU A 67 -11.59 -2.04 0.65
C GLU A 67 -11.13 -3.46 0.34
N VAL A 68 -11.61 -4.43 1.12
CA VAL A 68 -11.50 -5.86 0.84
C VAL A 68 -12.90 -6.38 0.60
N ALA A 69 -13.16 -6.94 -0.57
CA ALA A 69 -14.45 -7.52 -0.93
C ALA A 69 -14.30 -8.50 -2.09
N SER A 70 -15.09 -9.58 -2.12
CA SER A 70 -15.16 -10.51 -3.26
C SER A 70 -13.80 -11.02 -3.75
N ASN A 71 -12.88 -11.32 -2.82
CA ASN A 71 -11.50 -11.73 -3.11
C ASN A 71 -10.68 -10.70 -3.92
N ASN A 72 -11.02 -9.43 -3.77
CA ASN A 72 -10.30 -8.27 -4.31
C ASN A 72 -9.91 -7.32 -3.16
N CYS A 73 -8.79 -6.61 -3.34
CA CYS A 73 -8.41 -5.49 -2.49
C CYS A 73 -8.26 -4.23 -3.36
N ASN A 74 -9.05 -3.20 -3.06
CA ASN A 74 -8.98 -1.90 -3.72
C ASN A 74 -8.38 -0.88 -2.75
N ILE A 75 -7.35 -0.17 -3.19
CA ILE A 75 -6.64 0.83 -2.41
C ILE A 75 -6.80 2.16 -3.14
N ILE A 76 -7.52 3.08 -2.52
CA ILE A 76 -7.74 4.43 -3.04
C ILE A 76 -6.82 5.37 -2.26
N THR A 77 -5.91 6.02 -2.97
CA THR A 77 -4.83 6.85 -2.41
C THR A 77 -4.58 8.04 -3.32
N ASN A 78 -3.85 9.06 -2.85
CA ASN A 78 -3.53 10.21 -3.69
C ASN A 78 -2.21 10.02 -4.44
N GLN A 79 -1.23 9.29 -3.89
CA GLN A 79 0.03 9.00 -4.56
C GLN A 79 0.40 7.50 -4.53
N ILE A 80 0.83 6.98 -5.69
CA ILE A 80 1.31 5.60 -5.84
C ILE A 80 2.74 5.63 -6.38
N GLN A 81 3.67 5.02 -5.66
CA GLN A 81 5.05 4.85 -6.14
C GLN A 81 5.48 3.40 -6.03
N ILE A 82 5.84 2.79 -7.16
CA ILE A 82 6.30 1.40 -7.21
C ILE A 82 7.81 1.39 -6.95
N PHE A 83 8.23 0.63 -5.94
CA PHE A 83 9.63 0.44 -5.61
C PHE A 83 10.17 -0.80 -6.33
N ASN A 84 10.93 -0.58 -7.40
CA ASN A 84 11.62 -1.66 -8.11
C ASN A 84 13.02 -1.83 -7.51
N HIS A 85 13.29 -3.03 -7.01
CA HIS A 85 14.56 -3.39 -6.39
C HIS A 85 15.70 -3.29 -7.40
N VAL A 86 16.57 -2.28 -7.25
CA VAL A 86 17.98 -2.39 -7.59
C VAL A 86 18.74 -2.37 -6.27
N ILE A 87 19.80 -3.17 -6.22
CA ILE A 87 20.45 -3.72 -5.02
C ILE A 87 20.97 -2.61 -4.07
N HIS A 88 20.76 -2.77 -2.76
CA HIS A 88 21.15 -1.87 -1.64
C HIS A 88 20.50 -0.49 -1.57
N ASP A 89 19.19 -0.44 -1.28
CA ASP A 89 18.53 0.86 -1.05
C ASP A 89 17.55 0.88 0.13
N GLU A 90 17.90 0.17 1.21
CA GLU A 90 17.17 0.26 2.48
C GLU A 90 17.16 1.69 3.04
N GLU A 91 18.23 2.44 2.79
CA GLU A 91 18.35 3.83 3.20
C GLU A 91 17.37 4.72 2.44
N LEU A 92 17.24 4.56 1.12
CA LEU A 92 16.25 5.31 0.35
C LEU A 92 14.82 4.91 0.70
N LEU A 93 14.55 3.63 1.00
CA LEU A 93 13.26 3.19 1.54
C LEU A 93 12.95 3.85 2.90
N LYS A 94 13.94 3.96 3.80
CA LYS A 94 13.80 4.66 5.08
C LYS A 94 13.57 6.16 4.87
N ASN A 95 14.35 6.79 4.02
CA ASN A 95 14.22 8.21 3.71
C ASN A 95 12.87 8.52 3.07
N LYS A 96 12.39 7.64 2.18
CA LYS A 96 11.06 7.76 1.58
C LYS A 96 9.96 7.62 2.64
N ARG A 97 10.06 6.65 3.56
CA ARG A 97 9.13 6.53 4.69
C ARG A 97 9.09 7.84 5.48
N ILE A 98 10.24 8.37 5.90
CA ILE A 98 10.32 9.61 6.67
C ILE A 98 9.67 10.77 5.90
N SER A 99 10.05 10.96 4.63
CA SER A 99 9.53 12.03 3.79
C SER A 99 8.00 12.00 3.67
N ILE A 100 7.40 10.81 3.53
CA ILE A 100 5.95 10.69 3.38
C ILE A 100 5.24 10.96 4.70
N TYR A 101 5.78 10.48 5.82
CA TYR A 101 5.22 10.82 7.13
C TYR A 101 5.28 12.32 7.41
N LEU A 102 6.39 12.98 7.08
CA LEU A 102 6.52 14.44 7.23
C LEU A 102 5.48 15.17 6.36
N ASN A 103 5.38 14.82 5.07
CA ASN A 103 4.39 15.42 4.17
C ASN A 103 2.95 15.21 4.67
N TYR A 104 2.64 14.03 5.20
CA TYR A 104 1.32 13.75 5.77
C TYR A 104 1.03 14.60 7.00
N LEU A 105 2.02 14.79 7.89
CA LEU A 105 1.87 15.63 9.08
C LEU A 105 1.70 17.09 8.70
N ASP A 106 2.52 17.63 7.81
CA ASP A 106 2.42 19.02 7.35
C ASP A 106 1.01 19.33 6.81
N ASN A 107 0.49 18.47 5.92
CA ASN A 107 -0.85 18.63 5.37
C ASN A 107 -1.97 18.47 6.40
N LYS A 108 -1.75 17.69 7.47
CA LYS A 108 -2.73 17.51 8.55
C LYS A 108 -2.86 18.74 9.44
N PHE A 109 -1.80 19.54 9.59
CA PHE A 109 -1.80 20.76 10.42
C PHE A 109 -2.14 22.04 9.66
N LEU A 110 -2.45 21.93 8.36
CA LEU A 110 -2.86 23.03 7.49
C LEU A 110 -4.37 23.34 7.55
N PHE A 111 -5.14 22.61 8.37
CA PHE A 111 -6.57 22.80 8.59
C PHE A 111 -6.93 22.84 10.08
#